data_AF-I3RE12-F1
#
_entry.id   AF-I3RE12-F1
#
_cell.length_a   1.000
_cell.length_b   1.000
_cell.length_c   1.000
_cell.angle_alpha   90.00
_cell.angle_beta   90.00
_cell.angle_gamma   90.00
#
_symmetry.space_group_name_H-M   'P 1'
#
loop_
_entity.id
_entity.type
_entity.pdbx_description
1 polymer ?
#
loop_
_entity_poly.entity_id
_entity_poly.type
_entity_poly.pdbx_seq_one_letter_code
_entity_poly.pdbx_strand_id
1 'polypeptide(L)'
;MDEARVHNILTFYLPILIFGSFVYGFLNGNSQMLIYAIGYLVTYFAIRLEIHHQEHKWGAHRDTRFVKALVISNLVVVGFLLPTILAHSTKANFNRNLVMFFIAGAFIYATTWRIIDKLSEDRVGIFLLVLSLLVLIKTKSLLEPLLFALLSLWACLILKHSLAAYATKGL
;
A
#
# COMPACT_ATOMS: atom_id res chain seq x y z
N MET A 1 -7.82 19.06 -11.43
CA MET A 1 -7.34 19.38 -10.07
C MET A 1 -5.85 19.09 -10.08
N ASP A 2 -5.02 19.99 -9.59
CA ASP A 2 -3.55 19.84 -9.68
C ASP A 2 -3.13 18.54 -8.97
N GLU A 3 -2.65 17.55 -9.72
CA GLU A 3 -2.33 16.20 -9.22
C GLU A 3 -1.30 16.29 -8.08
N ALA A 4 -0.43 17.30 -8.15
CA ALA A 4 0.51 17.70 -7.12
C ALA A 4 -0.17 18.02 -5.78
N ARG A 5 -1.24 18.81 -5.84
CA ARG A 5 -2.00 19.23 -4.66
C ARG A 5 -2.67 18.03 -3.99
N VAL A 6 -3.20 17.09 -4.78
CA VAL A 6 -3.80 15.85 -4.25
C VAL A 6 -2.74 14.99 -3.56
N HIS A 7 -1.57 14.82 -4.18
CA HIS A 7 -0.46 14.10 -3.59
C HIS A 7 -0.02 14.71 -2.26
N ASN A 8 0.13 16.04 -2.18
CA ASN A 8 0.54 16.73 -0.95
C ASN A 8 -0.49 16.56 0.17
N ILE A 9 -1.78 16.72 -0.15
CA ILE A 9 -2.88 16.48 0.80
C ILE A 9 -2.81 15.04 1.31
N LEU A 10 -2.75 14.05 0.43
CA LEU A 10 -2.69 12.65 0.86
C LEU A 10 -1.42 12.34 1.66
N THR A 11 -0.27 12.88 1.28
CA THR A 11 0.99 12.67 2.00
C THR A 11 0.90 13.11 3.46
N PHE A 12 0.21 14.23 3.74
CA PHE A 12 0.06 14.75 5.10
C PHE A 12 -1.11 14.10 5.87
N TYR A 13 -2.28 13.98 5.24
CA TYR A 13 -3.50 13.59 5.93
C TYR A 13 -3.74 12.09 5.98
N LEU A 14 -3.19 11.30 5.05
CA LEU A 14 -3.39 9.85 5.04
C LEU A 14 -2.91 9.15 6.33
N PRO A 15 -1.70 9.39 6.87
CA PRO A 15 -1.30 8.78 8.13
C PRO A 15 -2.21 9.19 9.30
N ILE A 16 -2.74 10.42 9.30
CA ILE A 16 -3.68 10.91 10.32
C ILE A 16 -5.01 10.15 10.21
N LEU A 17 -5.52 9.95 8.99
CA LEU A 17 -6.75 9.20 8.74
C LEU A 17 -6.62 7.73 9.15
N ILE A 18 -5.47 7.10 8.83
CA ILE A 18 -5.22 5.71 9.24
C ILE A 18 -5.09 5.62 10.77
N PHE A 19 -4.44 6.58 11.42
CA PHE A 19 -4.38 6.66 12.88
C PHE A 19 -5.77 6.85 13.51
N GLY A 20 -6.62 7.68 12.91
CA GLY A 20 -8.02 7.83 13.32
C GLY A 20 -8.80 6.52 13.23
N SER A 21 -8.61 5.74 12.16
CA SER A 21 -9.16 4.38 12.06
C SER A 21 -8.62 3.47 13.17
N PHE A 22 -7.31 3.50 13.44
CA PHE A 22 -6.73 2.72 14.51
C PHE A 22 -7.37 3.02 15.88
N VAL A 23 -7.48 4.31 16.25
CA VAL A 23 -8.12 4.73 17.50
C VAL A 23 -9.59 4.30 17.54
N TYR A 24 -10.33 4.49 16.46
CA TYR A 24 -11.72 4.07 16.37
C TYR A 24 -11.90 2.54 16.50
N GLY A 25 -11.04 1.76 15.84
CA GLY A 25 -11.02 0.31 15.93
C GLY A 25 -10.72 -0.17 17.36
N PHE A 26 -9.80 0.53 18.05
CA PHE A 26 -9.47 0.24 19.45
C PHE A 26 -10.66 0.50 20.38
N LEU A 27 -11.29 1.66 20.27
CA LEU A 27 -12.43 2.05 21.11
C LEU A 27 -13.63 1.11 20.93
N ASN A 28 -13.82 0.55 19.72
CA ASN A 28 -14.92 -0.36 19.41
C ASN A 28 -14.55 -1.85 19.56
N GLY A 29 -13.33 -2.19 20.01
CA GLY A 29 -12.89 -3.58 20.12
C GLY A 29 -12.84 -4.35 18.79
N ASN A 30 -12.71 -3.65 17.67
CA ASN A 30 -12.71 -4.25 16.34
C ASN A 30 -11.29 -4.65 15.92
N SER A 31 -10.91 -5.88 16.25
CA SER A 31 -9.57 -6.42 15.97
C SER A 31 -9.21 -6.47 14.48
N GLN A 32 -10.18 -6.69 13.60
CA GLN A 32 -9.93 -6.70 12.16
C GLN A 32 -9.54 -5.31 11.68
N MET A 33 -10.28 -4.29 12.08
CA MET A 33 -9.99 -2.90 11.76
C MET A 33 -8.60 -2.48 12.23
N LEU A 34 -8.21 -2.88 13.45
CA LEU A 34 -6.87 -2.64 13.97
C LEU A 34 -5.78 -3.27 13.11
N ILE A 35 -5.98 -4.51 12.65
CA ILE A 35 -5.03 -5.22 11.79
C ILE A 35 -4.87 -4.50 10.44
N TYR A 36 -5.97 -4.06 9.83
CA TYR A 36 -5.92 -3.30 8.56
C TYR A 36 -5.26 -1.93 8.73
N ALA A 37 -5.62 -1.16 9.77
CA ALA A 37 -5.01 0.13 10.05
C ALA A 37 -3.48 0.03 10.27
N ILE A 38 -3.03 -0.99 11.02
CA ILE A 38 -1.58 -1.26 11.18
C ILE A 38 -0.95 -1.60 9.83
N GLY A 39 -1.59 -2.47 9.04
CA GLY A 39 -1.12 -2.82 7.69
C GLY A 39 -0.94 -1.59 6.81
N TYR A 40 -1.93 -0.71 6.77
CA TYR A 40 -1.89 0.52 5.97
C TYR A 40 -0.79 1.48 6.43
N LEU A 41 -0.57 1.62 7.75
CA LEU A 41 0.56 2.40 8.27
C LEU A 41 1.91 1.82 7.83
N VAL A 42 2.10 0.50 7.99
CA VAL A 42 3.35 -0.16 7.59
C VAL A 42 3.59 0.01 6.09
N THR A 43 2.56 -0.17 5.26
CA THR A 43 2.66 0.07 3.81
C THR A 43 2.99 1.51 3.47
N TYR A 44 2.34 2.48 4.10
CA TYR A 44 2.62 3.89 3.90
C TYR A 44 4.09 4.22 4.20
N PHE A 45 4.59 3.78 5.36
CA PHE A 45 5.98 4.00 5.75
C PHE A 45 6.98 3.26 4.86
N ALA A 46 6.69 2.02 4.47
CA ALA A 46 7.52 1.25 3.56
C ALA A 46 7.67 1.97 2.23
N ILE A 47 6.56 2.40 1.61
CA ILE A 47 6.58 3.14 0.35
C ILE A 47 7.35 4.47 0.50
N ARG A 48 7.11 5.23 1.58
CA ARG A 48 7.88 6.45 1.91
C ARG A 48 9.38 6.18 1.98
N LEU A 49 9.78 5.07 2.61
CA LEU A 49 11.16 4.69 2.74
C LEU A 49 11.79 4.35 1.38
N GLU A 50 11.07 3.65 0.50
CA GLU A 50 11.55 3.34 -0.86
C GLU A 50 11.81 4.62 -1.67
N ILE A 51 10.90 5.60 -1.58
CA ILE A 51 11.03 6.90 -2.24
C ILE A 51 12.25 7.64 -1.69
N HIS A 52 12.38 7.69 -0.36
CA HIS A 52 13.51 8.35 0.29
C HIS A 52 14.86 7.74 -0.12
N HIS A 53 14.96 6.40 -0.15
CA HIS A 53 16.17 5.70 -0.60
C HIS A 53 16.50 5.99 -2.08
N GLN A 54 15.47 6.12 -2.92
CA GLN A 54 15.65 6.46 -4.33
C GLN A 54 16.22 7.87 -4.52
N GLU A 55 15.66 8.85 -3.82
CA GLU A 55 16.14 10.24 -3.84
C GLU A 55 17.62 10.33 -3.46
N HIS A 56 18.02 9.57 -2.44
CA HIS A 56 19.39 9.51 -1.94
C HIS A 56 20.28 8.53 -2.72
N LYS A 57 19.74 7.87 -3.75
CA LYS A 57 20.46 6.93 -4.63
C LYS A 57 21.14 5.78 -3.84
N TRP A 58 20.46 5.25 -2.82
CA TRP A 58 21.01 4.19 -1.96
C TRP A 58 20.84 2.80 -2.56
N GLY A 59 21.96 2.11 -2.81
CA GLY A 59 21.98 0.72 -3.26
C GLY A 59 21.15 0.47 -4.53
N ALA A 60 20.28 -0.53 -4.49
CA ALA A 60 19.41 -0.93 -5.60
C ALA A 60 18.31 0.10 -5.93
N HIS A 61 18.01 1.04 -5.03
CA HIS A 61 16.95 2.05 -5.21
C HIS A 61 17.31 3.14 -6.23
N ARG A 62 18.51 3.09 -6.82
CA ARG A 62 18.87 3.91 -7.99
C ARG A 62 18.03 3.59 -9.22
N ASP A 63 17.59 2.34 -9.34
CA ASP A 63 16.77 1.89 -10.46
C ASP A 63 15.29 2.25 -10.21
N THR A 64 14.76 3.13 -11.06
CA THR A 64 13.35 3.54 -11.01
C THR A 64 12.40 2.35 -11.19
N ARG A 65 12.79 1.36 -11.99
CA ARG A 65 12.01 0.13 -12.20
C ARG A 65 11.92 -0.69 -10.91
N PHE A 66 13.04 -0.81 -10.20
CA PHE A 66 13.11 -1.49 -8.90
C PHE A 66 12.21 -0.84 -7.88
N VAL A 67 12.27 0.48 -7.74
CA VAL A 67 11.43 1.20 -6.79
C VAL A 67 9.95 1.09 -7.17
N LYS A 68 9.59 1.23 -8.46
CA LYS A 68 8.20 1.04 -8.92
C LYS A 68 7.67 -0.35 -8.57
N ALA A 69 8.45 -1.39 -8.79
CA ALA A 69 8.07 -2.76 -8.45
C ALA A 69 7.89 -2.95 -6.93
N LEU A 70 8.76 -2.35 -6.11
CA LEU A 70 8.64 -2.38 -4.65
C LEU A 70 7.41 -1.63 -4.16
N VAL A 71 7.11 -0.45 -4.69
CA VAL A 71 5.92 0.32 -4.30
C VAL A 71 4.63 -0.47 -4.55
N ILE A 72 4.49 -1.07 -5.74
CA ILE A 72 3.33 -1.92 -6.05
C ILE A 72 3.31 -3.15 -5.14
N SER A 73 4.46 -3.81 -4.94
CA SER A 73 4.54 -5.01 -4.10
C SER A 73 4.20 -4.70 -2.65
N ASN A 74 4.67 -3.58 -2.09
CA ASN A 74 4.34 -3.13 -0.74
C ASN A 74 2.84 -2.84 -0.60
N LEU A 75 2.22 -2.22 -1.62
CA LEU A 75 0.78 -1.95 -1.59
C LEU A 75 -0.06 -3.24 -1.60
N VAL A 76 0.29 -4.21 -2.44
CA VAL A 76 -0.47 -5.46 -2.58
C VAL A 76 -0.15 -6.44 -1.46
N VAL A 77 1.12 -6.64 -1.13
CA VAL A 77 1.57 -7.67 -0.17
C VAL A 77 1.41 -7.16 1.25
N VAL A 78 1.93 -5.97 1.56
CA VAL A 78 1.89 -5.43 2.93
C VAL A 78 0.56 -4.73 3.19
N GLY A 79 0.00 -4.05 2.19
CA GLY A 79 -1.21 -3.23 2.38
C GLY A 79 -2.50 -4.03 2.30
N PHE A 80 -2.52 -5.14 1.56
CA PHE A 80 -3.72 -5.94 1.36
C PHE A 80 -3.56 -7.37 1.86
N LEU A 81 -2.57 -8.11 1.36
CA LEU A 81 -2.44 -9.55 1.62
C LEU A 81 -2.14 -9.85 3.10
N LEU A 82 -1.16 -9.16 3.69
CA LEU A 82 -0.76 -9.37 5.09
C LEU A 82 -1.93 -9.10 6.05
N PRO A 83 -2.63 -7.95 6.00
CA PRO A 83 -3.76 -7.69 6.89
C PRO A 83 -4.91 -8.67 6.68
N THR A 84 -5.18 -9.03 5.42
CA THR A 84 -6.22 -10.01 5.09
C THR A 84 -5.92 -11.36 5.73
N ILE A 85 -4.68 -11.84 5.62
CA ILE A 85 -4.26 -13.11 6.19
C ILE A 85 -4.31 -13.05 7.72
N LEU A 86 -3.78 -11.99 8.33
CA LEU A 86 -3.76 -11.83 9.78
C LEU A 86 -5.18 -11.74 10.36
N ALA A 87 -6.08 -10.98 9.72
CA ALA A 87 -7.46 -10.82 10.15
C ALA A 87 -8.30 -12.11 10.12
N HIS A 88 -7.88 -13.11 9.32
CA HIS A 88 -8.56 -14.40 9.18
C HIS A 88 -7.75 -15.58 9.73
N SER A 89 -6.60 -15.32 10.37
CA SER A 89 -5.76 -16.37 10.93
C SER A 89 -6.19 -16.71 12.36
N THR A 90 -6.24 -18.01 12.65
CA THR A 90 -6.35 -18.53 14.02
C THR A 90 -5.00 -19.02 14.49
N LYS A 91 -4.81 -19.21 15.81
CA LYS A 91 -3.57 -19.78 16.37
C LYS A 91 -3.15 -21.09 15.70
N ALA A 92 -4.11 -21.96 15.37
CA ALA A 92 -3.86 -23.26 14.76
C ALA A 92 -3.34 -23.16 13.31
N ASN A 93 -3.79 -22.15 12.56
CA ASN A 93 -3.48 -22.01 11.13
C ASN A 93 -2.44 -20.90 10.85
N PHE A 94 -1.98 -20.20 11.88
CA PHE A 94 -1.09 -19.04 11.74
C PHE A 94 0.18 -19.34 10.95
N ASN A 95 0.92 -20.40 11.32
CA ASN A 95 2.17 -20.76 10.63
C ASN A 95 1.94 -21.13 9.16
N ARG A 96 0.88 -21.89 8.89
CA ARG A 96 0.51 -22.27 7.51
C ARG A 96 0.17 -21.04 6.67
N ASN A 97 -0.61 -20.12 7.24
CA ASN A 97 -1.01 -18.88 6.59
C ASN A 97 0.19 -17.93 6.36
N LEU A 98 1.14 -17.90 7.29
CA LEU A 98 2.39 -17.15 7.15
C LEU A 98 3.26 -17.70 6.02
N VAL A 99 3.37 -19.03 5.88
CA VAL A 99 4.09 -19.65 4.77
C VAL A 99 3.41 -19.33 3.43
N MET A 100 2.08 -19.41 3.36
CA MET A 100 1.33 -19.00 2.16
C MET A 100 1.56 -17.52 1.82
N PHE A 101 1.63 -16.65 2.84
CA PHE A 101 1.95 -15.24 2.65
C PHE A 101 3.29 -15.04 1.96
N PHE A 102 4.36 -15.69 2.42
CA PHE A 102 5.68 -15.56 1.79
C PHE A 102 5.71 -16.08 0.35
N ILE A 103 5.08 -17.23 0.09
CA ILE A 103 5.00 -17.81 -1.26
C ILE A 103 4.23 -16.87 -2.19
N ALA A 104 3.05 -16.41 -1.78
CA ALA A 104 2.23 -15.50 -2.56
C ALA A 104 2.94 -14.14 -2.77
N GLY A 105 3.59 -13.60 -1.73
CA GLY A 105 4.35 -12.36 -1.82
C GLY A 105 5.50 -12.44 -2.82
N ALA A 106 6.27 -13.53 -2.80
CA ALA A 106 7.34 -13.77 -3.78
C ALA A 106 6.79 -13.88 -5.21
N PHE A 107 5.66 -14.57 -5.39
CA PHE A 107 5.01 -14.69 -6.70
C PHE A 107 4.50 -13.34 -7.22
N ILE A 108 3.88 -12.53 -6.34
CA ILE A 108 3.42 -11.17 -6.67
C ILE A 108 4.61 -10.31 -7.09
N TYR A 109 5.70 -10.30 -6.32
CA TYR A 109 6.90 -9.54 -6.66
C TYR A 109 7.49 -9.94 -8.01
N ALA A 110 7.70 -11.25 -8.23
CA ALA A 110 8.25 -11.77 -9.48
C ALA A 110 7.37 -11.44 -10.70
N THR A 111 6.05 -11.53 -10.52
CA THR A 111 5.08 -11.16 -11.56
C THR A 111 5.16 -9.67 -11.84
N THR A 112 5.04 -8.82 -10.82
CA THR A 112 5.13 -7.36 -10.93
C THR A 112 6.41 -6.94 -11.66
N TRP A 113 7.57 -7.48 -11.27
CA TRP A 113 8.85 -7.20 -11.93
C TRP A 113 8.84 -7.45 -13.44
N ARG A 114 8.19 -8.53 -13.90
CA ARG A 114 8.10 -8.89 -15.32
C ARG A 114 7.17 -7.98 -16.12
N ILE A 115 6.10 -7.50 -15.50
CA ILE A 115 5.06 -6.73 -16.19
C ILE A 115 5.15 -5.22 -15.92
N ILE A 116 6.06 -4.75 -15.06
CA ILE A 116 6.15 -3.34 -14.64
C ILE A 116 6.33 -2.37 -15.82
N ASP A 117 7.11 -2.75 -16.84
CA ASP A 117 7.33 -1.92 -18.03
C ASP A 117 6.13 -1.92 -19.00
N LYS A 118 5.24 -2.92 -18.86
CA LYS A 118 4.05 -3.13 -19.71
C LYS A 118 2.75 -2.70 -19.03
N LEU A 119 2.81 -2.39 -17.74
CA LEU A 119 1.70 -1.89 -16.95
C LEU A 119 1.51 -0.42 -17.27
N SER A 120 0.47 -0.12 -18.06
CA SER A 120 -0.01 1.25 -18.14
C SER A 120 -0.57 1.66 -16.78
N GLU A 121 -0.38 2.94 -16.43
CA GLU A 121 -0.77 3.51 -15.14
C GLU A 121 -2.26 3.30 -14.85
N ASP A 122 -3.11 3.41 -15.88
CA ASP A 122 -4.55 3.16 -15.79
C ASP A 122 -4.87 1.72 -15.36
N ARG A 123 -4.08 0.74 -15.81
CA ARG A 123 -4.28 -0.68 -15.44
C ARG A 123 -3.90 -0.93 -13.98
N VAL A 124 -2.88 -0.23 -13.47
CA VAL A 124 -2.51 -0.29 -12.04
C VAL A 124 -3.65 0.28 -11.20
N GLY A 125 -4.19 1.44 -11.58
CA GLY A 125 -5.33 2.07 -10.90
C GLY A 125 -6.56 1.16 -10.84
N ILE A 126 -6.94 0.56 -11.96
CA ILE A 126 -8.08 -0.38 -12.02
C ILE A 126 -7.85 -1.58 -11.11
N PHE A 127 -6.66 -2.17 -11.14
CA PHE A 127 -6.32 -3.33 -10.29
C PHE A 127 -6.41 -3.00 -8.79
N LEU A 128 -5.92 -1.83 -8.38
CA LEU A 128 -5.98 -1.39 -6.99
C LEU A 128 -7.40 -1.06 -6.53
N LEU A 129 -8.25 -0.56 -7.43
CA LEU A 129 -9.66 -0.33 -7.16
C LEU A 129 -10.39 -1.67 -6.94
N VAL A 130 -10.06 -2.71 -7.71
CA VAL A 130 -10.58 -4.07 -7.47
C VAL A 130 -10.14 -4.59 -6.10
N LEU A 131 -8.88 -4.41 -5.70
CA LEU A 131 -8.41 -4.78 -4.36
C LEU A 131 -9.17 -4.03 -3.26
N SER A 132 -9.43 -2.74 -3.45
CA SER A 132 -10.24 -1.95 -2.51
C SER A 132 -11.67 -2.50 -2.36
N LEU A 133 -12.30 -2.96 -3.44
CA LEU A 133 -13.61 -3.61 -3.38
C LEU A 133 -13.55 -4.94 -2.63
N LEU A 134 -12.46 -5.70 -2.77
CA LEU A 134 -12.27 -6.92 -1.99
C LEU A 134 -12.12 -6.63 -0.48
N VAL A 135 -11.45 -5.54 -0.10
CA VAL A 135 -11.38 -5.08 1.30
C VAL A 135 -12.78 -4.76 1.83
N LEU A 136 -13.62 -4.10 1.03
CA LEU A 136 -15.01 -3.78 1.41
C LEU A 136 -15.81 -5.05 1.76
N ILE A 137 -15.72 -6.07 0.89
CA ILE A 137 -16.40 -7.35 1.10
C ILE A 137 -15.90 -8.05 2.38
N LYS A 138 -14.61 -7.93 2.70
CA LYS A 138 -13.97 -8.62 3.84
C LYS A 138 -14.21 -7.93 5.18
N THR A 139 -14.11 -6.60 5.22
CA THR A 139 -14.14 -5.83 6.47
C THR A 139 -15.54 -5.47 6.94
N LYS A 140 -16.56 -5.57 6.05
CA LYS A 140 -17.94 -5.13 6.30
C LYS A 140 -18.03 -3.69 6.84
N SER A 141 -17.01 -2.89 6.56
CA SER A 141 -16.86 -1.50 6.99
C SER A 141 -16.52 -0.68 5.76
N LEU A 142 -17.05 0.53 5.67
CA LEU A 142 -16.74 1.46 4.58
C LEU A 142 -15.40 2.18 4.78
N LEU A 143 -14.87 2.20 6.01
CA LEU A 143 -13.70 3.00 6.36
C LEU A 143 -12.39 2.36 5.86
N GLU A 144 -12.18 1.07 6.11
CA GLU A 144 -10.98 0.34 5.66
C GLU A 144 -10.80 0.32 4.13
N PRO A 145 -11.82 0.01 3.31
CA PRO A 145 -11.67 0.09 1.85
C PRO A 145 -11.44 1.52 1.38
N LEU A 146 -12.04 2.53 2.03
CA LEU A 146 -11.77 3.94 1.70
C LEU A 146 -10.29 4.29 1.98
N LEU A 147 -9.76 3.88 3.13
CA LEU A 147 -8.35 4.11 3.47
C LEU A 147 -7.40 3.40 2.50
N PHE A 148 -7.71 2.16 2.14
CA PHE A 148 -6.93 1.43 1.14
C PHE A 148 -7.01 2.08 -0.25
N ALA A 149 -8.17 2.60 -0.65
CA ALA A 149 -8.33 3.34 -1.90
C ALA A 149 -7.50 4.64 -1.89
N LEU A 150 -7.52 5.39 -0.79
CA LEU A 150 -6.73 6.62 -0.64
C LEU A 150 -5.22 6.32 -0.64
N LEU A 151 -4.79 5.24 0.03
CA LEU A 151 -3.40 4.77 0.01
C LEU A 151 -2.97 4.33 -1.39
N SER A 152 -3.85 3.63 -2.11
CA SER A 152 -3.62 3.21 -3.49
C SER A 152 -3.53 4.40 -4.44
N LEU A 153 -4.42 5.38 -4.29
CA LEU A 153 -4.41 6.62 -5.06
C LEU A 153 -3.11 7.40 -4.82
N TRP A 154 -2.70 7.54 -3.56
CA TRP A 154 -1.44 8.18 -3.19
C TRP A 154 -0.24 7.48 -3.85
N ALA A 155 -0.18 6.15 -3.77
CA ALA A 155 0.88 5.36 -4.41
C ALA A 155 0.86 5.49 -5.95
N CYS A 156 -0.31 5.52 -6.58
CA CYS A 156 -0.44 5.74 -8.02
C CYS A 156 0.08 7.13 -8.44
N LEU A 157 -0.25 8.18 -7.68
CA LEU A 157 0.26 9.53 -7.95
C LEU A 157 1.79 9.59 -7.87
N ILE A 158 2.37 8.90 -6.89
CA ILE A 158 3.82 8.75 -6.77
C ILE A 158 4.44 8.07 -8.00
N LEU A 159 3.83 6.98 -8.47
CA LEU A 159 4.33 6.21 -9.62
C LEU A 159 4.25 7.01 -10.92
N LYS A 160 3.16 7.78 -11.10
CA LYS A 160 2.87 8.59 -12.29
C LYS A 160 3.81 9.77 -12.47
N HIS A 161 4.14 10.45 -11.38
CA HIS A 161 4.84 11.73 -11.47
C HIS A 161 6.37 11.67 -11.47
N SER A 162 6.93 10.46 -11.56
CA SER A 162 8.33 10.18 -11.22
C SER A 162 8.61 10.54 -9.76
N LEU A 163 8.93 9.49 -9.01
CA LEU A 163 9.30 9.50 -7.59
C LEU A 163 10.29 10.62 -7.17
N ALA A 164 11.05 11.21 -8.12
CA ALA A 164 12.05 12.24 -7.89
C ALA A 164 11.56 13.70 -8.09
N ALA A 165 10.49 13.96 -8.83
CA ALA A 165 10.05 15.32 -9.14
C ALA A 165 9.37 16.01 -7.94
N TYR A 166 8.77 15.23 -7.05
CA TYR A 166 8.07 15.70 -5.85
C TYR A 166 8.97 15.75 -4.60
N ALA A 167 10.08 15.03 -4.62
CA ALA A 167 11.18 15.14 -3.67
C ALA A 167 11.90 16.49 -3.70
N THR A 168 12.05 17.03 -4.91
CA THR A 168 12.91 18.18 -5.21
C THR A 168 12.13 19.47 -5.40
N LYS A 169 10.85 19.40 -5.74
CA LYS A 169 9.95 20.55 -5.76
C LYS A 169 9.02 20.50 -4.55
N GLY A 170 9.57 20.85 -3.39
CA GLY A 170 8.75 21.38 -2.31
C GLY A 170 8.06 22.65 -2.82
N LEU A 171 6.79 22.53 -3.18
CA LEU A 171 5.83 23.62 -3.36
C LEU A 171 4.53 23.23 -2.66
#